data_AF-A0A139A029-F1
#
_entry.id   AF-A0A139A029-F1
#
_cell.length_a   1.000
_cell.length_b   1.000
_cell.length_c   1.000
_cell.angle_alpha   90.00
_cell.angle_beta   90.00
_cell.angle_gamma   90.00
#
_symmetry.space_group_name_H-M   'P 1'
#
loop_
_entity.id
_entity.type
_entity.pdbx_description
1 polymer ?
#
loop_
_entity_poly.entity_id
_entity_poly.type
_entity_poly.pdbx_seq_one_letter_code
_entity_poly.pdbx_strand_id
1 'polypeptide(L)'
;MNVKQTTPRVKNRQVVKPIIYGSYAQPLIQKSPQGHTHEWIVFVRGADGENISHYVKKVVFKLHESFEVPTRAIESDPFEVRESGWGEFEIAIKIHFADPAERSVTLYHGLQLYSKDDTQLVGRMPIRAEKYDEIIFNEPTEGMLRALEAAPTPPLNRPAEFGPDAEARELSRLQSIMQRVRDEFARTQAQLQATSQEVRRVQAEVMELESRY
;
A
#
# COMPACT_ATOMS: atom_id res chain seq x y z
N MET A 1 -27.04 37.98 -15.20
CA MET A 1 -27.72 37.39 -14.02
C MET A 1 -27.29 35.94 -13.92
N ASN A 2 -26.47 35.57 -12.92
CA ASN A 2 -26.09 34.17 -12.71
C ASN A 2 -27.23 33.45 -12.00
N VAL A 3 -28.04 32.72 -12.76
CA VAL A 3 -29.02 31.79 -12.20
C VAL A 3 -28.22 30.70 -11.51
N LYS A 4 -28.20 30.68 -10.17
CA LYS A 4 -27.75 29.52 -9.41
C LYS A 4 -28.71 28.38 -9.75
N GLN A 5 -28.34 27.53 -10.70
CA GLN A 5 -29.08 26.30 -10.98
C GLN A 5 -29.01 25.45 -9.72
N THR A 6 -30.12 25.40 -8.98
CA THR A 6 -30.27 24.51 -7.84
C THR A 6 -30.44 23.11 -8.38
N THR A 7 -29.44 22.25 -8.24
CA THR A 7 -29.51 20.85 -8.63
C THR A 7 -30.64 20.17 -7.84
N PRO A 8 -31.63 19.51 -8.50
CA PRO A 8 -32.74 18.88 -7.81
C PRO A 8 -32.25 17.76 -6.88
N ARG A 9 -32.72 17.78 -5.62
CA ARG A 9 -32.44 16.78 -4.58
C ARG A 9 -33.64 15.86 -4.38
N VAL A 10 -33.37 14.58 -4.17
CA VAL A 10 -34.41 13.55 -4.00
C VAL A 10 -34.87 13.52 -2.54
N LYS A 11 -36.06 14.07 -2.27
CA LYS A 11 -36.61 14.18 -0.91
C LYS A 11 -36.83 12.81 -0.26
N ASN A 12 -36.67 12.74 1.06
CA ASN A 12 -36.87 11.53 1.86
C ASN A 12 -36.02 10.32 1.43
N ARG A 13 -34.97 10.53 0.63
CA ARG A 13 -34.03 9.48 0.24
C ARG A 13 -32.76 9.60 1.05
N GLN A 14 -32.32 8.48 1.61
CA GLN A 14 -31.05 8.34 2.30
C GLN A 14 -30.31 7.14 1.70
N VAL A 15 -29.00 7.30 1.47
CA VAL A 15 -28.13 6.21 1.03
C VAL A 15 -26.92 6.18 1.94
N VAL A 16 -26.58 4.99 2.42
CA VAL A 16 -25.43 4.76 3.31
C VAL A 16 -24.37 3.99 2.53
N LYS A 17 -23.12 4.47 2.58
CA LYS A 17 -21.97 3.85 1.93
C LYS A 17 -20.90 3.50 2.96
N PRO A 18 -20.74 2.19 3.29
CA PRO A 18 -19.68 1.71 4.17
C PRO A 18 -18.28 1.95 3.61
N ILE A 19 -17.36 2.45 4.43
CA ILE A 19 -15.97 2.67 4.08
C ILE A 19 -15.03 2.12 5.15
N ILE A 20 -13.81 1.81 4.73
CA ILE A 20 -12.68 1.52 5.61
C ILE A 20 -11.60 2.55 5.33
N TYR A 21 -11.12 3.23 6.37
CA TYR A 21 -9.98 4.11 6.29
C TYR A 21 -8.97 3.76 7.38
N GLY A 22 -7.71 4.10 7.15
CA GLY A 22 -6.67 3.84 8.14
C GLY A 22 -5.29 3.82 7.56
N SER A 23 -4.39 3.16 8.28
CA SER A 23 -3.00 3.02 7.87
C SER A 23 -2.44 1.63 8.13
N TYR A 24 -1.44 1.29 7.32
CA TYR A 24 -0.52 0.19 7.54
C TYR A 24 0.89 0.75 7.68
N ALA A 25 1.66 0.28 8.66
CA ALA A 25 3.03 0.71 8.88
C ALA A 25 3.94 -0.51 9.05
N GLN A 26 5.12 -0.46 8.46
CA GLN A 26 6.12 -1.51 8.53
C GLN A 26 7.46 -0.93 8.98
N PRO A 27 8.10 -1.49 10.01
CA PRO A 27 9.43 -1.06 10.42
C PRO A 27 10.45 -1.38 9.33
N LEU A 28 11.34 -0.43 9.06
CA LEU A 28 12.45 -0.60 8.14
C LEU A 28 13.54 -1.46 8.80
N ILE A 29 14.15 -2.36 8.01
CA ILE A 29 15.27 -3.19 8.47
C ILE A 29 16.47 -2.31 8.86
N GLN A 30 16.69 -1.24 8.12
CA GLN A 30 17.72 -0.23 8.39
C GLN A 30 17.11 1.16 8.24
N LYS A 31 17.54 2.09 9.09
CA LYS A 31 17.07 3.48 9.00
C LYS A 31 17.42 4.08 7.64
N SER A 32 16.52 4.88 7.08
CA SER A 32 16.82 5.61 5.86
C SER A 32 17.96 6.62 6.10
N PRO A 33 18.63 7.14 5.05
CA PRO A 33 19.61 8.22 5.19
C PRO A 33 19.05 9.47 5.89
N GLN A 34 17.72 9.66 5.84
CA GLN A 34 16.99 10.75 6.48
C GLN A 34 16.60 10.43 7.94
N GLY A 35 16.96 9.24 8.44
CA GLY A 35 16.65 8.77 9.79
C GLY A 35 15.26 8.17 9.97
N HIS A 36 14.52 7.90 8.88
CA HIS A 36 13.20 7.28 8.97
C HIS A 36 13.30 5.84 9.48
N THR A 37 12.31 5.43 10.27
CA THR A 37 12.28 4.11 10.91
C THR A 37 11.18 3.22 10.35
N HIS A 38 10.16 3.77 9.71
CA HIS A 38 9.03 3.05 9.17
C HIS A 38 8.70 3.50 7.75
N GLU A 39 8.19 2.58 6.95
CA GLU A 39 7.38 2.86 5.78
C GLU A 39 5.91 2.66 6.14
N TRP A 40 5.04 3.51 5.62
CA TRP A 40 3.63 3.44 5.93
C TRP A 40 2.76 3.88 4.76
N ILE A 41 1.52 3.41 4.78
CA ILE A 41 0.49 3.69 3.81
C ILE A 41 -0.74 4.17 4.57
N VAL A 42 -1.33 5.28 4.16
CA VAL A 42 -2.67 5.73 4.61
C VAL A 42 -3.65 5.63 3.45
N PHE A 43 -4.87 5.18 3.69
CA PHE A 43 -5.83 4.91 2.61
C PHE A 43 -7.29 5.10 3.02
N VAL A 44 -8.15 5.18 1.99
CA VAL A 44 -9.61 5.04 2.08
C VAL A 44 -10.08 4.08 1.00
N ARG A 45 -10.96 3.14 1.35
CA ARG A 45 -11.58 2.19 0.42
C ARG A 45 -13.03 1.90 0.81
N GLY A 46 -13.81 1.35 -0.12
CA GLY A 46 -15.13 0.80 0.20
C GLY A 46 -14.99 -0.44 1.07
N ALA A 47 -15.97 -0.68 1.94
CA ALA A 47 -16.05 -1.95 2.65
C ALA A 47 -16.24 -3.10 1.65
N ASP A 48 -15.82 -4.31 2.03
CA ASP A 48 -15.96 -5.54 1.24
C ASP A 48 -15.41 -5.46 -0.21
N GLY A 49 -14.46 -4.54 -0.45
CA GLY A 49 -13.84 -4.38 -1.75
C GLY A 49 -14.64 -3.54 -2.75
N GLU A 50 -15.73 -2.89 -2.34
CA GLU A 50 -16.51 -1.97 -3.18
C GLU A 50 -15.57 -0.91 -3.81
N ASN A 51 -15.71 -0.73 -5.12
CA ASN A 51 -15.05 0.35 -5.82
C ASN A 51 -15.84 1.64 -5.57
N ILE A 52 -15.24 2.60 -4.86
CA ILE A 52 -15.90 3.86 -4.48
C ILE A 52 -15.71 4.99 -5.51
N SER A 53 -14.92 4.77 -6.56
CA SER A 53 -14.60 5.81 -7.56
C SER A 53 -15.80 6.31 -8.36
N HIS A 54 -16.93 5.60 -8.31
CA HIS A 54 -18.15 6.03 -9.00
C HIS A 54 -18.84 7.21 -8.31
N TYR A 55 -18.70 7.36 -6.99
CA TYR A 55 -19.22 8.51 -6.24
C TYR A 55 -18.13 9.38 -5.59
N VAL A 56 -16.88 8.92 -5.51
CA VAL A 56 -15.73 9.70 -5.02
C VAL A 56 -14.95 10.27 -6.19
N LYS A 57 -14.78 11.60 -6.22
CA LYS A 57 -13.97 12.31 -7.22
C LYS A 57 -12.49 12.32 -6.88
N LYS A 58 -12.15 12.60 -5.62
CA LYS A 58 -10.78 12.62 -5.13
C LYS A 58 -10.74 12.55 -3.62
N VAL A 59 -9.62 12.08 -3.08
CA VAL A 59 -9.32 12.10 -1.65
C VAL A 59 -8.09 12.94 -1.40
N VAL A 60 -8.16 13.86 -0.46
CA VAL A 60 -7.05 14.74 -0.08
C VAL A 60 -6.57 14.33 1.30
N PHE A 61 -5.32 13.90 1.39
CA PHE A 61 -4.63 13.59 2.64
C PHE A 61 -3.79 14.80 3.05
N LYS A 62 -4.05 15.34 4.24
CA LYS A 62 -3.21 16.36 4.87
C LYS A 62 -2.30 15.69 5.90
N LEU A 63 -1.02 15.59 5.54
CA LEU A 63 0.07 15.10 6.37
C LEU A 63 0.61 16.22 7.28
N HIS A 64 1.56 15.87 8.15
CA HIS A 64 2.29 16.83 8.97
C HIS A 64 3.11 17.81 8.11
N GLU A 65 3.34 19.04 8.61
CA GLU A 65 4.00 20.12 7.87
C GLU A 65 5.49 19.87 7.57
N SER A 66 6.09 18.86 8.22
CA SER A 66 7.48 18.45 7.96
C SER A 66 7.69 17.75 6.63
N PHE A 67 6.62 17.30 5.95
CA PHE A 67 6.71 16.71 4.63
C PHE A 67 6.81 17.81 3.56
N GLU A 68 7.60 17.60 2.50
CA GLU A 68 7.79 18.61 1.44
C GLU A 68 6.47 19.02 0.77
N VAL A 69 5.57 18.04 0.58
CA VAL A 69 4.21 18.25 0.08
C VAL A 69 3.24 17.69 1.11
N PRO A 70 2.81 18.46 2.14
CA PRO A 70 1.94 17.94 3.19
C PRO A 70 0.53 17.60 2.69
N THR A 71 0.05 18.29 1.65
CA THR A 71 -1.30 18.06 1.11
C THR A 71 -1.22 17.26 -0.17
N ARG A 72 -1.67 16.00 -0.14
CA ARG A 72 -1.65 15.07 -1.28
C ARG A 72 -3.07 14.84 -1.77
N ALA A 73 -3.35 15.15 -3.04
CA ALA A 73 -4.65 14.92 -3.66
C ALA A 73 -4.58 13.71 -4.60
N ILE A 74 -5.36 12.68 -4.31
CA ILE A 74 -5.45 11.45 -5.09
C ILE A 74 -6.78 11.44 -5.83
N GLU A 75 -6.73 11.46 -7.16
CA GLU A 75 -7.91 11.68 -8.02
C GLU A 75 -8.52 10.40 -8.59
N SER A 76 -7.90 9.25 -8.33
CA SER A 76 -8.36 7.94 -8.79
C SER A 76 -7.98 6.84 -7.79
N ASP A 77 -8.70 5.72 -7.80
CA ASP A 77 -8.31 4.54 -7.02
C ASP A 77 -6.93 4.00 -7.49
N PRO A 78 -6.08 3.50 -6.57
CA PRO A 78 -6.27 3.44 -5.11
C PRO A 78 -6.12 4.80 -4.43
N PHE A 79 -7.08 5.14 -3.56
CA PHE A 79 -7.04 6.36 -2.76
C PHE A 79 -6.12 6.16 -1.55
N GLU A 80 -4.82 6.17 -1.81
CA GLU A 80 -3.78 5.96 -0.79
C GLU A 80 -2.56 6.86 -0.98
N VAL A 81 -1.82 7.08 0.10
CA VAL A 81 -0.52 7.75 0.12
C VAL A 81 0.49 6.86 0.81
N ARG A 82 1.65 6.66 0.18
CA ARG A 82 2.78 5.92 0.72
C ARG A 82 3.89 6.90 1.08
N GLU A 83 4.44 6.74 2.27
CA GLU A 83 5.49 7.61 2.79
C GLU A 83 6.37 6.84 3.78
N SER A 84 7.47 7.46 4.19
CA SER A 84 8.31 6.96 5.27
C SER A 84 8.46 8.02 6.36
N GLY A 85 8.70 7.58 7.60
CA GLY A 85 8.81 8.49 8.73
C GLY A 85 9.21 7.78 10.02
N TRP A 86 9.28 8.55 11.09
CA TRP A 86 9.62 8.05 12.42
C TRP A 86 8.61 8.45 13.51
N GLY A 87 7.75 9.42 13.22
CA GLY A 87 6.80 10.00 14.16
C GLY A 87 5.34 9.65 13.83
N GLU A 88 4.54 9.55 14.88
CA GLU A 88 3.09 9.40 14.81
C GLU A 88 2.42 10.78 14.78
N PHE A 89 1.40 10.94 13.95
CA PHE A 89 0.67 12.20 13.82
C PHE A 89 -0.75 11.95 13.28
N GLU A 90 -1.62 12.95 13.44
CA GLU A 90 -2.97 12.91 12.89
C GLU A 90 -2.97 13.31 11.41
N ILE A 91 -3.57 12.47 10.57
CA ILE A 91 -3.79 12.68 9.14
C ILE A 91 -5.25 13.07 8.94
N ALA A 92 -5.49 14.26 8.37
CA ALA A 92 -6.84 14.62 7.94
C ALA A 92 -7.09 14.08 6.52
N ILE A 93 -8.17 13.33 6.35
CA ILE A 93 -8.55 12.68 5.10
C ILE A 93 -9.85 13.29 4.61
N LYS A 94 -9.78 14.08 3.53
CA LYS A 94 -10.92 14.79 2.97
C LYS A 94 -11.40 14.13 1.67
N ILE A 95 -12.60 13.57 1.70
CA ILE A 95 -13.24 12.88 0.58
C ILE A 95 -14.12 13.88 -0.17
N HIS A 96 -13.80 14.11 -1.44
CA HIS A 96 -14.59 14.92 -2.36
C HIS A 96 -15.43 14.00 -3.25
N PHE A 97 -16.73 14.30 -3.36
CA PHE A 97 -17.66 13.51 -4.16
C PHE A 97 -17.67 13.93 -5.63
N ALA A 98 -18.14 13.01 -6.49
CA ALA A 98 -18.31 13.23 -7.92
C ALA A 98 -19.21 14.42 -8.22
N ASP A 99 -20.30 14.58 -7.45
CA ASP A 99 -21.15 15.76 -7.51
C ASP A 99 -20.61 16.87 -6.59
N PRO A 100 -20.18 18.04 -7.13
CA PRO A 100 -19.72 19.17 -6.32
C PRO A 100 -20.83 19.82 -5.48
N ALA A 101 -22.11 19.53 -5.75
CA ALA A 101 -23.23 19.96 -4.92
C ALA A 101 -23.35 19.13 -3.61
N GLU A 102 -22.64 18.01 -3.50
CA GLU A 102 -22.50 17.27 -2.25
C GLU A 102 -21.31 17.76 -1.42
N ARG A 103 -21.56 17.96 -0.13
CA ARG A 103 -20.54 18.44 0.81
C ARG A 103 -19.49 17.36 1.03
N SER A 104 -18.22 17.72 0.91
CA SER A 104 -17.09 16.82 1.23
C SER A 104 -17.11 16.37 2.69
N VAL A 105 -16.65 15.13 2.94
CA VAL A 105 -16.49 14.55 4.27
C VAL A 105 -15.03 14.62 4.68
N THR A 106 -14.75 14.92 5.96
CA THR A 106 -13.39 14.90 6.51
C THR A 106 -13.33 13.89 7.65
N LEU A 107 -12.36 12.98 7.58
CA LEU A 107 -12.04 11.99 8.59
C LEU A 107 -10.67 12.33 9.21
N TYR A 108 -10.44 11.87 10.44
CA TYR A 108 -9.17 12.08 11.15
C TYR A 108 -8.61 10.73 11.59
N HIS A 109 -7.39 10.44 11.13
CA HIS A 109 -6.72 9.17 11.39
C HIS A 109 -5.38 9.40 12.08
N GLY A 110 -5.20 8.83 13.26
CA GLY A 110 -3.89 8.82 13.93
C GLY A 110 -3.00 7.76 13.31
N LEU A 111 -1.92 8.16 12.64
CA LEU A 111 -0.89 7.25 12.15
C LEU A 111 -0.20 6.59 13.34
N GLN A 112 -0.27 5.26 13.41
CA GLN A 112 0.38 4.46 14.45
C GLN A 112 1.56 3.70 13.83
N LEU A 113 2.75 3.90 14.39
CA LEU A 113 4.01 3.26 13.95
C LEU A 113 4.53 2.27 15.00
N TYR A 114 4.20 2.48 16.28
CA TYR A 114 4.66 1.63 17.38
C TYR A 114 3.49 0.89 18.02
N SER A 115 3.74 -0.34 18.47
CA SER A 115 2.73 -1.09 19.20
C SER A 115 2.53 -0.48 20.58
N LYS A 116 1.30 -0.55 21.09
CA LYS A 116 0.97 -0.14 22.46
C LYS A 116 1.34 -1.22 23.48
N ASP A 117 1.67 -2.43 23.04
CA ASP A 117 2.06 -3.54 23.90
C ASP A 117 3.57 -3.53 24.13
N ASP A 118 3.98 -3.53 25.40
CA ASP A 118 5.35 -3.31 25.89
C ASP A 118 6.32 -4.50 25.67
N THR A 119 5.96 -5.44 24.79
CA THR A 119 6.81 -6.58 24.48
C THR A 119 7.79 -6.22 23.37
N GLN A 120 9.09 -6.26 23.68
CA GLN A 120 10.18 -5.88 22.76
C GLN A 120 10.19 -6.63 21.41
N LEU A 121 9.48 -7.75 21.30
CA LEU A 121 9.30 -8.51 20.06
C LEU A 121 8.34 -7.84 19.06
N VAL A 122 7.45 -6.95 19.52
CA VAL A 122 6.41 -6.33 18.68
C VAL A 122 6.92 -5.16 17.84
N GLY A 123 8.05 -4.56 18.21
CA GLY A 123 8.67 -3.45 17.46
C GLY A 123 9.19 -3.81 16.06
N ARG A 124 9.11 -5.08 15.67
CA ARG A 124 9.45 -5.58 14.32
C ARG A 124 8.23 -6.00 13.50
N MET A 125 7.05 -6.01 14.10
CA MET A 125 5.83 -6.43 13.43
C MET A 125 5.20 -5.24 12.72
N PRO A 126 4.63 -5.44 11.52
CA PRO A 126 3.82 -4.41 10.90
C PRO A 126 2.59 -4.07 11.75
N ILE A 127 2.19 -2.81 11.72
CA ILE A 127 1.04 -2.28 12.44
C ILE A 127 -0.07 -1.97 11.44
N ARG A 128 -1.26 -2.46 11.74
CA ARG A 128 -2.47 -2.17 10.99
C ARG A 128 -3.46 -1.44 11.89
N ALA A 129 -3.76 -0.19 11.55
CA ALA A 129 -4.71 0.65 12.25
C ALA A 129 -5.83 1.05 11.29
N GLU A 130 -6.90 0.25 11.25
CA GLU A 130 -8.06 0.48 10.38
C GLU A 130 -9.30 0.85 11.20
N LYS A 131 -10.16 1.68 10.60
CA LYS A 131 -11.44 2.10 11.14
C LYS A 131 -12.53 1.91 10.10
N TYR A 132 -13.67 1.44 10.57
CA TYR A 132 -14.92 1.39 9.81
C TYR A 132 -15.68 2.70 10.00
N ASP A 133 -16.30 3.20 8.94
CA ASP A 133 -17.22 4.34 8.99
C ASP A 133 -18.28 4.22 7.91
N GLU A 134 -19.31 5.07 8.01
CA GLU A 134 -20.42 5.10 7.08
C GLU A 134 -20.65 6.52 6.56
N ILE A 135 -20.54 6.69 5.25
CA ILE A 135 -20.91 7.96 4.61
C ILE A 135 -22.41 7.95 4.37
N ILE A 136 -23.11 8.88 5.02
CA ILE A 136 -24.56 9.04 4.92
C ILE A 136 -24.87 10.19 3.96
N PHE A 137 -25.49 9.86 2.83
CA PHE A 137 -26.01 10.83 1.87
C PHE A 137 -27.49 11.09 2.16
N ASN A 138 -27.80 12.27 2.67
CA ASN A 138 -29.17 12.71 2.95
C ASN A 138 -29.69 13.57 1.81
N GLU A 139 -30.83 13.15 1.24
CA GLU A 139 -31.47 13.78 0.08
C GLU A 139 -30.48 14.09 -1.04
N PRO A 140 -29.76 13.07 -1.57
CA PRO A 140 -28.74 13.29 -2.59
C PRO A 140 -29.35 13.94 -3.85
N THR A 141 -28.51 14.62 -4.63
CA THR A 141 -28.91 15.04 -5.98
C THR A 141 -29.28 13.85 -6.84
N GLU A 142 -30.09 14.04 -7.89
CA GLU A 142 -30.40 12.94 -8.82
C GLU A 142 -29.15 12.34 -9.47
N GLY A 143 -28.16 13.18 -9.80
CA GLY A 143 -26.88 12.73 -10.36
C GLY A 143 -26.09 11.88 -9.37
N MET A 144 -26.01 12.33 -8.11
CA MET A 144 -25.34 11.58 -7.05
C MET A 144 -26.07 10.28 -6.71
N LEU A 145 -27.40 10.29 -6.66
CA LEU A 145 -28.19 9.08 -6.39
C LEU A 145 -27.91 8.00 -7.45
N ARG A 146 -27.90 8.38 -8.73
CA ARG A 146 -27.54 7.46 -9.82
C ARG A 146 -26.12 6.93 -9.70
N ALA A 147 -25.17 7.78 -9.28
CA ALA A 147 -23.81 7.32 -9.00
C ALA A 147 -23.82 6.30 -7.86
N LEU A 148 -24.44 6.62 -6.72
CA LEU A 148 -24.49 5.77 -5.53
C LEU A 148 -25.18 4.42 -5.75
N GLU A 149 -26.19 4.37 -6.63
CA GLU A 149 -26.94 3.17 -6.99
C GLU A 149 -26.37 2.45 -8.22
N ALA A 150 -25.30 2.98 -8.84
CA ALA A 150 -24.63 2.30 -9.94
C ALA A 150 -24.24 0.89 -9.49
N ALA A 151 -24.51 -0.10 -10.34
CA ALA A 151 -24.25 -1.50 -10.03
C ALA A 151 -22.80 -1.67 -9.53
N PRO A 152 -22.57 -2.54 -8.53
CA PRO A 152 -21.24 -2.78 -8.01
C PRO A 152 -20.33 -3.14 -9.19
N THR A 153 -19.38 -2.24 -9.48
CA THR A 153 -18.30 -2.61 -10.39
C THR A 153 -17.58 -3.78 -9.71
N PRO A 154 -17.21 -4.83 -10.46
CA PRO A 154 -16.50 -5.97 -9.88
C PRO A 154 -15.38 -5.42 -9.00
N PRO A 155 -15.19 -5.98 -7.78
CA PRO A 155 -14.17 -5.49 -6.87
C PRO A 155 -12.89 -5.38 -7.67
N LEU A 156 -12.30 -4.17 -7.67
CA LEU A 156 -11.01 -3.97 -8.33
C LEU A 156 -10.13 -5.12 -7.88
N ASN A 157 -9.60 -5.88 -8.84
CA ASN A 157 -8.77 -7.05 -8.60
C ASN A 157 -7.48 -6.55 -7.96
N ARG A 158 -7.57 -6.18 -6.69
CA ARG A 158 -6.52 -5.60 -5.88
C ARG A 158 -5.75 -6.79 -5.37
N PRO A 159 -4.50 -7.00 -5.82
CA PRO A 159 -3.59 -7.69 -4.95
C PRO A 159 -3.49 -6.80 -3.71
N ALA A 160 -4.20 -7.15 -2.63
CA ALA A 160 -3.90 -6.60 -1.33
C ALA A 160 -2.39 -6.78 -1.10
N GLU A 161 -1.60 -5.73 -1.32
CA GLU A 161 -0.17 -5.75 -1.00
C GLU A 161 0.01 -5.97 0.51
N PHE A 162 -1.02 -5.66 1.30
CA PHE A 162 -1.11 -5.92 2.73
C PHE A 162 -2.50 -6.47 3.08
N GLY A 163 -2.53 -7.73 3.55
CA GLY A 163 -3.72 -8.53 3.84
C GLY A 163 -3.33 -9.99 4.14
N PRO A 164 -4.24 -10.85 4.64
CA PRO A 164 -3.91 -12.23 5.00
C PRO A 164 -3.32 -13.03 3.82
N ASP A 165 -3.76 -12.75 2.58
CA ASP A 165 -3.23 -13.40 1.37
C ASP A 165 -1.96 -12.73 0.80
N ALA A 166 -1.59 -11.55 1.32
CA ALA A 166 -0.39 -10.85 0.90
C ALA A 166 0.87 -11.61 1.32
N GLU A 167 0.85 -12.14 2.55
CA GLU A 167 1.93 -12.95 3.09
C GLU A 167 2.14 -14.23 2.27
N ALA A 168 1.05 -14.91 1.87
CA ALA A 168 1.11 -16.10 1.02
C ALA A 168 1.70 -15.81 -0.38
N ARG A 169 1.34 -14.67 -0.98
CA ARG A 169 1.89 -14.24 -2.26
C ARG A 169 3.36 -13.86 -2.15
N GLU A 170 3.73 -13.13 -1.10
CA GLU A 170 5.12 -12.75 -0.87
C GLU A 170 5.98 -13.97 -0.53
N LEU A 171 5.47 -14.92 0.24
CA LEU A 171 6.11 -16.23 0.47
C LEU A 171 6.35 -16.96 -0.86
N SER A 172 5.35 -17.02 -1.74
CA SER A 172 5.49 -17.65 -3.05
C SER A 172 6.55 -16.96 -3.91
N ARG A 173 6.60 -15.62 -3.87
CA ARG A 173 7.61 -14.82 -4.55
C ARG A 173 9.01 -15.09 -3.98
N LEU A 174 9.17 -15.04 -2.66
CA LEU A 174 10.44 -15.30 -1.98
C LEU A 174 10.93 -16.73 -2.24
N GLN A 175 10.05 -17.72 -2.25
CA GLN A 175 10.39 -19.10 -2.63
C GLN A 175 10.94 -19.17 -4.06
N SER A 176 10.31 -18.46 -5.01
CA SER A 176 10.78 -18.41 -6.39
C SER A 176 12.16 -17.75 -6.53
N ILE A 177 12.43 -16.69 -5.75
CA ILE A 177 13.72 -16.01 -5.73
C ILE A 177 14.78 -16.92 -5.10
N MET A 178 14.48 -17.55 -3.96
CA MET A 178 15.37 -18.49 -3.30
C MET A 178 15.73 -19.68 -4.19
N GLN A 179 14.77 -20.18 -4.97
CA GLN A 179 15.02 -21.27 -5.91
C GLN A 179 16.01 -20.85 -7.00
N ARG A 180 15.86 -19.65 -7.57
CA ARG A 180 16.81 -19.11 -8.55
C ARG A 180 18.21 -18.94 -7.97
N VAL A 181 18.32 -18.43 -6.74
CA VAL A 181 19.60 -18.29 -6.04
C VAL A 181 20.25 -19.64 -5.82
N ARG A 182 19.48 -20.67 -5.42
CA ARG A 182 19.99 -22.05 -5.31
C ARG A 182 20.52 -22.58 -6.63
N ASP A 183 19.78 -22.38 -7.72
CA ASP A 183 20.17 -22.88 -9.03
C ASP A 183 21.44 -22.19 -9.52
N GLU A 184 21.57 -20.87 -9.34
CA GLU A 184 22.80 -20.13 -9.64
C GLU A 184 23.98 -20.59 -8.77
N PHE A 185 23.74 -20.82 -7.48
CA PHE A 185 24.76 -21.31 -6.57
C PHE A 185 25.26 -22.70 -7.01
N ALA A 186 24.36 -23.61 -7.35
CA ALA A 186 24.70 -24.94 -7.84
C ALA A 186 25.52 -24.89 -9.14
N ARG A 187 25.13 -24.02 -10.08
CA ARG A 187 25.89 -23.79 -11.33
C ARG A 187 27.28 -23.27 -11.05
N THR A 188 27.39 -22.25 -10.20
CA THR A 188 28.67 -21.64 -9.83
C THR A 188 29.57 -22.65 -9.13
N GLN A 189 29.02 -23.46 -8.23
CA GLN A 189 29.77 -24.51 -7.53
C GLN A 189 30.28 -25.59 -8.50
N ALA A 190 29.47 -26.02 -9.46
CA ALA A 190 29.88 -26.99 -10.49
C ALA A 190 31.00 -26.42 -11.38
N GLN A 191 30.88 -25.15 -11.77
CA GLN A 191 31.93 -24.44 -12.52
C GLN A 191 33.23 -24.40 -11.71
N LEU A 192 33.17 -24.04 -10.42
CA LEU A 192 34.33 -23.99 -9.53
C LEU A 192 35.01 -25.35 -9.40
N GLN A 193 34.22 -26.43 -9.27
CA GLN A 193 34.75 -27.78 -9.22
C GLN A 193 35.44 -28.18 -10.52
N ALA A 194 34.81 -27.92 -11.67
CA ALA A 194 35.41 -28.22 -12.98
C ALA A 194 36.73 -27.45 -13.19
N THR A 195 36.73 -26.14 -12.93
CA THR A 195 37.95 -25.32 -13.03
C THR A 195 39.01 -25.79 -12.04
N SER A 196 38.65 -26.17 -10.80
CA SER A 196 39.61 -26.69 -9.84
C SER A 196 40.24 -28.02 -10.27
N GLN A 197 39.48 -28.88 -10.96
CA GLN A 197 39.98 -30.14 -11.51
C GLN A 197 40.90 -29.90 -12.70
N GLU A 198 40.57 -28.95 -13.58
CA GLU A 198 41.45 -28.56 -14.69
C GLU A 198 42.77 -27.98 -14.18
N VAL A 199 42.72 -27.09 -13.18
CA VAL A 199 43.93 -26.53 -12.55
C VAL A 199 44.80 -27.66 -11.99
N ARG A 200 44.20 -28.64 -11.30
CA ARG A 200 44.94 -29.81 -10.78
C ARG A 200 45.54 -30.67 -11.91
N ARG A 201 44.82 -30.86 -13.01
CA ARG A 201 45.31 -31.62 -14.16
C ARG A 201 46.53 -30.94 -14.79
N VAL A 202 46.42 -29.64 -15.05
CA VAL A 202 47.50 -28.84 -15.63
C VAL A 202 48.71 -28.80 -14.69
N GLN A 203 48.50 -28.66 -13.38
CA GLN A 203 49.58 -28.74 -12.40
C GLN A 203 50.31 -30.09 -12.41
N ALA A 204 49.57 -31.20 -12.57
CA ALA A 204 50.19 -32.53 -12.67
C ALA A 204 50.99 -32.71 -13.96
N GLU A 205 50.47 -32.23 -15.10
CA GLU A 205 51.19 -32.24 -16.40
C GLU A 205 52.47 -31.41 -16.34
N VAL A 206 52.43 -30.22 -15.72
CA VAL A 206 53.62 -29.36 -15.52
C VAL A 206 54.67 -30.08 -14.67
N MET A 207 54.29 -30.69 -13.54
CA MET A 207 55.23 -31.47 -12.72
C MET A 207 55.85 -32.64 -13.49
N GLU A 208 55.07 -33.34 -14.32
CA GLU A 208 55.58 -34.47 -15.09
C GLU A 208 56.60 -34.02 -16.14
N LEU A 209 56.35 -32.89 -16.81
CA LEU A 209 57.28 -32.27 -17.76
C LEU A 209 58.56 -31.75 -17.08
N GLU A 210 58.43 -31.16 -15.89
CA GLU A 210 59.58 -30.72 -15.09
C GLU A 210 60.46 -31.89 -14.63
N SER A 211 59.88 -33.08 -14.39
CA SER A 211 60.64 -34.28 -13.99
C SER A 211 61.45 -34.94 -15.11
N ARG A 212 61.22 -34.54 -16.37
CA ARG A 212 61.92 -35.07 -17.56
C ARG A 212 63.13 -34.23 -17.99
N TYR A 213 63.36 -33.10 -17.31
CA TYR A 213 64.57 -32.27 -17.42
C TYR A 213 65.53 -32.56 -16.29
#